data_AF-A0A928GZF9-F1
#
_entry.id   AF-A0A928GZF9-F1
#
_cell.length_a   1.000
_cell.length_b   1.000
_cell.length_c   1.000
_cell.angle_alpha   90.00
_cell.angle_beta   90.00
_cell.angle_gamma   90.00
#
_symmetry.space_group_name_H-M   'P 1'
#
loop_
_entity.id
_entity.type
_entity.pdbx_description
1 polymer ?
#
loop_
_entity_poly.entity_id
_entity_poly.type
_entity_poly.pdbx_seq_one_letter_code
_entity_poly.pdbx_strand_id
1 'polypeptide(L)'
;MASRSEIQEKIKSLQSARLLLNARIESLDTAVRQIDEEIAALTESVMQLSFSIQDDPFWKQSRTRDIAEFFATRDFTITGLTENLTGDQEDQFVIARTAWKCYGQIEPLFKKLAKEKDPFEYVFPDNDSHTGKSVFFQVITRLKQLGLIDVDRKRNKLVITRTKKISGSWTQFFDGCWAELAARYLIEDIIQKFIRKHPLSYGIWSNIKLKKLDSAKSHDMELDVVVNLRKDQTRKHHIYIFEIKSGRNWRIDRWVDSARLFQDSQEKNIRFITCCTDPDVDPMIFAPYRLCSLQNLDKQLTDFLSRDFKDEEKNS
;
A
#
# COMPACT_ATOMS: atom_id res chain seq x y z
N MET A 1 56.33 54.30 -27.22
CA MET A 1 56.21 53.05 -28.01
C MET A 1 56.49 51.90 -27.07
N ALA A 2 55.66 50.85 -27.09
CA ALA A 2 55.89 49.67 -26.25
C ALA A 2 57.22 49.00 -26.65
N SER A 3 57.97 48.53 -25.67
CA SER A 3 59.24 47.84 -25.92
C SER A 3 59.01 46.46 -26.53
N ARG A 4 60.01 45.94 -27.24
CA ARG A 4 59.93 44.60 -27.85
C ARG A 4 59.68 43.49 -26.82
N SER A 5 60.18 43.64 -25.59
CA SER A 5 59.95 42.67 -24.52
C SER A 5 58.52 42.74 -23.98
N GLU A 6 57.94 43.94 -23.84
CA GLU A 6 56.54 44.12 -23.44
C GLU A 6 55.57 43.46 -24.42
N ILE A 7 55.86 43.57 -25.72
CA ILE A 7 55.07 42.90 -26.78
C ILE A 7 55.20 41.37 -26.66
N GLN A 8 56.40 40.85 -26.40
CA GLN A 8 56.65 39.41 -26.26
C GLN A 8 56.00 38.81 -25.01
N GLU A 9 56.00 39.51 -23.88
CA GLU A 9 55.29 39.07 -22.67
C GLU A 9 53.77 39.05 -22.89
N LYS A 10 53.22 40.07 -23.56
CA LYS A 10 51.79 40.12 -23.90
C LYS A 10 51.38 38.93 -24.79
N ILE A 11 52.21 38.58 -25.79
CA ILE A 11 51.97 37.42 -26.66
C ILE A 11 51.95 36.11 -25.84
N LYS A 12 52.92 35.91 -24.93
CA LYS A 12 52.95 34.71 -24.07
C LYS A 12 51.73 34.61 -23.14
N SER A 13 51.30 35.74 -22.57
CA SER A 13 50.10 35.81 -21.73
C SER A 13 48.85 35.45 -22.52
N LEU A 14 48.67 36.00 -23.73
CA LEU A 14 47.55 35.68 -24.61
C LEU A 14 47.56 34.22 -25.09
N GLN A 15 48.74 33.65 -25.38
CA GLN A 15 48.88 32.23 -25.72
C GLN A 15 48.48 31.32 -24.55
N SER A 16 48.86 31.67 -23.31
CA SER A 16 48.46 30.93 -22.12
C SER A 16 46.95 31.03 -21.86
N ALA A 17 46.37 32.23 -22.02
CA ALA A 17 44.93 32.43 -21.90
C ALA A 17 44.15 31.62 -22.96
N ARG A 18 44.66 31.57 -24.21
CA ARG A 18 44.08 30.76 -25.28
C ARG A 18 44.12 29.26 -24.96
N LEU A 19 45.22 28.75 -24.41
CA LEU A 19 45.32 27.34 -23.99
C LEU A 19 44.31 27.00 -22.89
N LEU A 20 44.15 27.87 -21.89
CA LEU A 20 43.15 27.70 -20.82
C LEU A 20 41.72 27.72 -21.36
N LEU A 21 41.43 28.64 -22.31
CA LEU A 21 40.13 28.70 -22.99
C LEU A 21 39.82 27.43 -23.77
N ASN A 22 40.79 26.90 -24.52
CA ASN A 22 40.62 25.65 -25.26
C ASN A 22 40.34 24.46 -24.32
N ALA A 23 41.08 24.34 -23.22
CA ALA A 23 40.83 23.29 -22.22
C ALA A 23 39.43 23.40 -21.59
N ARG A 24 38.94 24.63 -21.38
CA ARG A 24 37.57 24.85 -20.87
C ARG A 24 36.51 24.47 -21.90
N ILE A 25 36.73 24.75 -23.18
CA ILE A 25 35.85 24.34 -24.28
C ILE A 25 35.77 22.81 -24.35
N GLU A 26 36.90 22.11 -24.32
CA GLU A 26 36.92 20.63 -24.32
C GLU A 26 36.18 20.02 -23.12
N SER A 27 36.33 20.64 -21.95
CA SER A 27 35.59 20.24 -20.74
C SER A 27 34.08 20.45 -20.87
N LEU A 28 33.66 21.55 -21.51
CA LEU A 28 32.24 21.82 -21.78
C LEU A 28 31.68 20.84 -22.81
N ASP A 29 32.41 20.54 -23.89
CA ASP A 29 32.00 19.56 -24.90
C ASP A 29 31.82 18.16 -24.29
N THR A 30 32.67 17.79 -23.33
CA THR A 30 32.54 16.52 -22.59
C THR A 30 31.27 16.51 -21.73
N ALA A 31 30.99 17.60 -21.02
CA ALA A 31 29.77 17.72 -20.21
C ALA A 31 28.50 17.71 -21.06
N VAL A 32 28.51 18.37 -22.23
CA VAL A 32 27.39 18.34 -23.18
C VAL A 32 27.14 16.92 -23.68
N ARG A 33 28.18 16.16 -24.05
CA ARG A 33 28.02 14.75 -24.45
C ARG A 33 27.41 13.89 -23.35
N GLN A 34 27.82 14.06 -22.10
CA GLN A 34 27.23 13.33 -20.97
C GLN A 34 25.75 13.65 -20.80
N ILE A 35 25.36 14.93 -20.93
CA ILE A 35 23.96 15.34 -20.90
C ILE A 35 23.18 14.72 -22.07
N ASP A 36 23.74 14.71 -23.28
CA ASP A 36 23.10 14.10 -24.45
C ASP A 36 22.90 12.58 -24.27
N GLU A 37 23.89 11.88 -23.70
CA GLU A 37 23.79 10.46 -23.35
C GLU A 37 22.71 10.21 -22.29
N GLU A 38 22.62 11.04 -21.26
CA GLU A 38 21.56 10.97 -20.25
C GLU A 38 20.18 11.24 -20.85
N ILE A 39 20.04 12.24 -21.73
CA ILE A 39 18.79 12.53 -22.44
C ILE A 39 18.39 11.35 -23.33
N ALA A 40 19.32 10.74 -24.04
CA ALA A 40 19.05 9.59 -24.90
C ALA A 40 18.56 8.38 -24.08
N ALA A 41 19.22 8.07 -22.96
CA ALA A 41 18.82 7.00 -22.06
C ALA A 41 17.44 7.24 -21.43
N LEU A 42 17.15 8.48 -21.02
CA LEU A 42 15.81 8.86 -20.52
C LEU A 42 14.75 8.74 -21.60
N THR A 43 15.06 9.14 -22.84
CA THR A 43 14.14 9.03 -23.98
C THR A 43 13.79 7.57 -24.28
N GLU A 44 14.78 6.68 -24.29
CA GLU A 44 14.55 5.24 -24.46
C GLU A 44 13.69 4.67 -23.32
N SER A 45 13.99 5.04 -22.07
CA SER A 45 13.21 4.62 -20.90
C SER A 45 11.74 5.07 -21.00
N VAL A 46 11.50 6.33 -21.40
CA VAL A 46 10.14 6.85 -21.62
C VAL A 46 9.42 6.09 -22.74
N MET A 47 10.12 5.75 -23.84
CA MET A 47 9.53 4.94 -24.90
C MET A 47 9.16 3.55 -24.41
N GLN A 48 10.05 2.83 -23.72
CA GLN A 48 9.78 1.49 -23.18
C GLN A 48 8.62 1.50 -22.17
N LEU A 49 8.55 2.50 -21.30
CA LEU A 49 7.43 2.75 -20.40
C LEU A 49 6.13 2.93 -21.19
N SER A 50 6.14 3.78 -22.22
CA SER A 50 4.95 4.06 -23.02
C SER A 50 4.40 2.81 -23.74
N PHE A 51 5.28 1.93 -24.24
CA PHE A 51 4.88 0.66 -24.86
C PHE A 51 4.30 -0.31 -23.84
N SER A 52 4.98 -0.51 -22.71
CA SER A 52 4.55 -1.46 -21.68
C SER A 52 3.22 -1.08 -21.04
N ILE A 53 3.01 0.23 -20.86
CA ILE A 53 1.76 0.80 -20.34
C ILE A 53 0.58 0.57 -21.29
N GLN A 54 0.79 0.69 -22.61
CA GLN A 54 -0.27 0.55 -23.59
C GLN A 54 -0.83 -0.88 -23.69
N ASP A 55 -0.10 -1.87 -23.20
CA ASP A 55 -0.57 -3.26 -23.14
C ASP A 55 -1.20 -3.64 -21.79
N ASP A 56 -1.11 -2.78 -20.77
CA ASP A 56 -1.74 -3.01 -19.47
C ASP A 56 -3.28 -2.89 -19.59
N PRO A 57 -4.05 -3.97 -19.33
CA PRO A 57 -5.51 -3.94 -19.42
C PRO A 57 -6.15 -3.02 -18.37
N PHE A 58 -5.47 -2.73 -17.27
CA PHE A 58 -5.93 -1.80 -16.23
C PHE A 58 -5.66 -0.34 -16.61
N TRP A 59 -4.64 -0.06 -17.41
CA TRP A 59 -4.43 1.28 -17.97
C TRP A 59 -5.57 1.69 -18.92
N LYS A 60 -6.08 0.74 -19.71
CA LYS A 60 -7.17 0.97 -20.67
C LYS A 60 -8.53 1.25 -20.01
N GLN A 61 -8.68 0.92 -18.73
CA GLN A 61 -9.93 1.09 -17.99
C GLN A 61 -9.95 2.43 -17.26
N SER A 62 -10.94 3.28 -17.55
CA SER A 62 -11.08 4.61 -16.94
C SER A 62 -10.95 4.63 -15.41
N ARG A 63 -11.49 3.61 -14.73
CA ARG A 63 -11.49 3.53 -13.26
C ARG A 63 -10.12 3.21 -12.67
N THR A 64 -9.31 2.42 -13.35
CA THR A 64 -7.99 1.96 -12.87
C THR A 64 -6.82 2.62 -13.57
N ARG A 65 -7.09 3.46 -14.58
CA ARG A 65 -6.06 4.16 -15.35
C ARG A 65 -5.10 4.91 -14.45
N ASP A 66 -5.61 5.79 -13.60
CA ASP A 66 -4.79 6.65 -12.73
C ASP A 66 -3.85 5.83 -11.83
N ILE A 67 -4.31 4.69 -11.33
CA ILE A 67 -3.47 3.82 -10.49
C ILE A 67 -2.48 2.99 -11.31
N ALA A 68 -2.85 2.58 -12.53
CA ALA A 68 -1.91 1.96 -13.46
C ALA A 68 -0.81 2.96 -13.87
N GLU A 69 -1.14 4.24 -14.12
CA GLU A 69 -0.14 5.27 -14.42
C GLU A 69 0.81 5.48 -13.25
N PHE A 70 0.27 5.55 -12.04
CA PHE A 70 1.06 5.65 -10.82
C PHE A 70 2.11 4.52 -10.69
N PHE A 71 1.71 3.26 -10.89
CA PHE A 71 2.63 2.14 -10.76
C PHE A 71 3.62 2.05 -11.92
N ALA A 72 3.23 2.44 -13.13
CA ALA A 72 4.12 2.43 -14.27
C ALA A 72 5.27 3.43 -14.12
N THR A 73 5.03 4.60 -13.52
CA THR A 73 6.11 5.55 -13.16
C THR A 73 7.13 5.00 -12.15
N ARG A 74 6.86 3.82 -11.58
CA ARG A 74 7.73 3.09 -10.64
C ARG A 74 8.19 1.75 -11.21
N ASP A 75 8.14 1.60 -12.53
CA ASP A 75 8.54 0.39 -13.27
C ASP A 75 7.70 -0.86 -12.96
N PHE A 76 6.42 -0.68 -12.62
CA PHE A 76 5.47 -1.78 -12.37
C PHE A 76 4.25 -1.72 -13.29
N THR A 77 3.76 -2.90 -13.70
CA THR A 77 2.43 -3.08 -14.32
C THR A 77 1.50 -3.83 -13.37
N ILE A 78 0.20 -3.57 -13.49
CA ILE A 78 -0.80 -4.30 -12.70
C ILE A 78 -1.15 -5.60 -13.44
N THR A 79 -1.03 -6.72 -12.75
CA THR A 79 -1.37 -8.05 -13.28
C THR A 79 -2.65 -8.62 -12.67
N GLY A 80 -3.14 -8.02 -11.59
CA GLY A 80 -4.42 -8.35 -10.96
C GLY A 80 -4.76 -7.38 -9.85
N LEU A 81 -6.05 -7.15 -9.62
CA LEU A 81 -6.56 -6.43 -8.45
C LEU A 81 -7.98 -6.90 -8.13
N THR A 82 -8.40 -6.69 -6.88
CA THR A 82 -9.75 -6.98 -6.40
C THR A 82 -10.51 -5.69 -6.16
N GLU A 83 -11.38 -5.33 -7.11
CA GLU A 83 -12.26 -4.16 -6.98
C GLU A 83 -13.59 -4.53 -6.31
N ASN A 84 -14.25 -5.58 -6.80
CA ASN A 84 -15.50 -6.09 -6.24
C ASN A 84 -15.25 -7.48 -5.66
N LEU A 85 -15.79 -7.73 -4.47
CA LEU A 85 -15.74 -9.04 -3.84
C LEU A 85 -16.81 -9.93 -4.48
N THR A 86 -16.52 -11.21 -4.67
CA THR A 86 -17.48 -12.16 -5.27
C THR A 86 -17.47 -13.51 -4.55
N GLY A 87 -18.62 -14.19 -4.53
CA GLY A 87 -18.75 -15.52 -3.96
C GLY A 87 -18.31 -15.60 -2.49
N ASP A 88 -17.46 -16.56 -2.16
CA ASP A 88 -16.91 -16.74 -0.80
C ASP A 88 -16.29 -15.46 -0.20
N GLN A 89 -15.74 -14.57 -1.03
CA GLN A 89 -15.12 -13.33 -0.55
C GLN A 89 -16.14 -12.36 0.05
N GLU A 90 -17.39 -12.35 -0.43
CA GLU A 90 -18.45 -11.51 0.13
C GLU A 90 -18.81 -11.97 1.54
N ASP A 91 -18.95 -13.27 1.75
CA ASP A 91 -19.21 -13.87 3.06
C ASP A 91 -18.06 -13.63 4.04
N GLN A 92 -16.82 -13.83 3.56
CA GLN A 92 -15.60 -13.53 4.31
C GLN A 92 -15.55 -12.06 4.72
N PHE A 93 -15.93 -11.12 3.85
CA PHE A 93 -15.97 -9.71 4.17
C PHE A 93 -17.02 -9.36 5.22
N VAL A 94 -18.23 -9.93 5.13
CA VAL A 94 -19.27 -9.75 6.15
C VAL A 94 -18.79 -10.25 7.51
N ILE A 95 -18.09 -11.40 7.53
CA ILE A 95 -17.49 -11.95 8.75
C ILE A 95 -16.39 -11.04 9.26
N ALA A 96 -15.43 -10.64 8.43
CA ALA A 96 -14.29 -9.80 8.81
C ALA A 96 -14.74 -8.47 9.43
N ARG A 97 -15.73 -7.80 8.80
CA ARG A 97 -16.35 -6.57 9.31
C ARG A 97 -16.92 -6.71 10.71
N THR A 98 -17.44 -7.88 11.03
CA THR A 98 -18.02 -8.17 12.35
C THR A 98 -16.92 -8.59 13.34
N ALA A 99 -16.01 -9.44 12.88
CA ALA A 99 -14.90 -10.01 13.64
C ALA A 99 -13.96 -8.95 14.20
N TRP A 100 -13.68 -7.87 13.47
CA TRP A 100 -12.78 -6.82 13.95
C TRP A 100 -13.22 -6.21 15.30
N LYS A 101 -14.53 -6.10 15.52
CA LYS A 101 -15.10 -5.56 16.77
C LYS A 101 -14.87 -6.47 17.99
N CYS A 102 -14.44 -7.70 17.77
CA CYS A 102 -14.03 -8.68 18.78
C CYS A 102 -12.72 -9.37 18.39
N TYR A 103 -11.76 -8.59 17.86
CA TYR A 103 -10.52 -9.15 17.29
C TYR A 103 -9.72 -9.99 18.31
N GLY A 104 -9.64 -9.54 19.57
CA GLY A 104 -8.89 -10.23 20.63
C GLY A 104 -9.41 -11.64 20.94
N GLN A 105 -10.70 -11.90 20.70
CA GLN A 105 -11.32 -13.21 20.86
C GLN A 105 -11.37 -13.99 19.54
N ILE A 106 -11.47 -13.30 18.40
CA ILE A 106 -11.66 -13.97 17.11
C ILE A 106 -10.34 -14.45 16.50
N GLU A 107 -9.25 -13.71 16.68
CA GLU A 107 -7.96 -14.04 16.07
C GLU A 107 -7.45 -15.40 16.55
N PRO A 108 -7.42 -15.72 17.87
CA PRO A 108 -7.01 -17.04 18.33
C PRO A 108 -7.91 -18.16 17.80
N LEU A 109 -9.23 -17.91 17.72
CA LEU A 109 -10.17 -18.88 17.16
C LEU A 109 -9.91 -19.13 15.68
N PHE A 110 -9.73 -18.09 14.88
CA PHE A 110 -9.46 -18.21 13.45
C PHE A 110 -8.15 -18.96 13.21
N LYS A 111 -7.11 -18.68 14.00
CA LYS A 111 -5.85 -19.44 13.93
C LYS A 111 -6.05 -20.93 14.22
N LYS A 112 -6.92 -21.29 15.17
CA LYS A 112 -7.30 -22.69 15.42
C LYS A 112 -8.10 -23.29 14.27
N LEU A 113 -9.06 -22.56 13.70
CA LEU A 113 -9.83 -23.00 12.53
C LEU A 113 -8.96 -23.23 11.28
N ALA A 114 -7.85 -22.52 11.15
CA ALA A 114 -6.91 -22.74 10.06
C ALA A 114 -6.02 -23.98 10.27
N LYS A 115 -5.70 -24.36 11.53
CA LYS A 115 -4.56 -25.24 11.85
C LYS A 115 -4.88 -26.48 12.67
N GLU A 116 -5.84 -26.42 13.60
CA GLU A 116 -6.11 -27.54 14.51
C GLU A 116 -6.86 -28.67 13.80
N LYS A 117 -6.80 -29.89 14.37
CA LYS A 117 -7.63 -31.01 13.93
C LYS A 117 -8.97 -30.94 14.68
N ASP A 118 -10.03 -31.35 14.00
CA ASP A 118 -11.38 -31.34 14.59
C ASP A 118 -11.69 -32.65 15.31
N PRO A 119 -12.55 -32.61 16.36
CA PRO A 119 -13.06 -31.41 17.04
C PRO A 119 -11.99 -30.77 17.95
N PHE A 120 -12.14 -29.49 18.24
CA PHE A 120 -11.27 -28.79 19.21
C PHE A 120 -12.07 -27.94 20.20
N GLU A 121 -11.48 -27.70 21.37
CA GLU A 121 -12.06 -26.81 22.37
C GLU A 121 -11.48 -25.39 22.23
N TYR A 122 -12.38 -24.41 22.31
CA TYR A 122 -12.05 -22.99 22.40
C TYR A 122 -12.56 -22.43 23.73
N VAL A 123 -11.62 -22.06 24.61
CA VAL A 123 -11.92 -21.36 25.86
C VAL A 123 -11.95 -19.87 25.53
N PHE A 124 -13.09 -19.22 25.73
CA PHE A 124 -13.21 -17.78 25.56
C PHE A 124 -13.00 -17.07 26.90
N PRO A 125 -12.34 -15.89 26.95
CA PRO A 125 -12.04 -15.21 28.22
C PRO A 125 -13.31 -14.75 28.94
N ASP A 126 -13.37 -14.93 30.27
CA ASP A 126 -14.52 -14.49 31.09
C ASP A 126 -14.61 -12.96 31.22
N ASN A 127 -13.48 -12.26 31.10
CA ASN A 127 -13.32 -10.82 31.41
C ASN A 127 -13.84 -9.85 30.33
N ASP A 128 -14.55 -10.32 29.32
CA ASP A 128 -15.00 -9.47 28.24
C ASP A 128 -16.31 -8.72 28.51
N SER A 129 -16.38 -7.50 27.96
CA SER A 129 -17.61 -6.71 27.93
C SER A 129 -18.75 -7.51 27.29
N HIS A 130 -19.98 -7.32 27.78
CA HIS A 130 -21.18 -7.98 27.23
C HIS A 130 -21.33 -7.75 25.72
N THR A 131 -20.94 -6.56 25.23
CA THR A 131 -20.95 -6.20 23.81
C THR A 131 -19.97 -7.05 23.00
N GLY A 132 -18.74 -7.26 23.48
CA GLY A 132 -17.74 -8.09 22.79
C GLY A 132 -18.19 -9.55 22.66
N LYS A 133 -18.80 -10.11 23.72
CA LYS A 133 -19.36 -11.47 23.69
C LYS A 133 -20.49 -11.62 22.69
N SER A 134 -21.41 -10.65 22.63
CA SER A 134 -22.52 -10.66 21.65
C SER A 134 -22.01 -10.67 20.21
N VAL A 135 -21.05 -9.80 19.88
CA VAL A 135 -20.45 -9.72 18.54
C VAL A 135 -19.74 -11.02 18.18
N PHE A 136 -18.97 -11.59 19.11
CA PHE A 136 -18.31 -12.88 18.91
C PHE A 136 -19.31 -13.99 18.55
N PHE A 137 -20.42 -14.11 19.28
CA PHE A 137 -21.45 -15.10 18.96
C PHE A 137 -22.17 -14.85 17.62
N GLN A 138 -22.26 -13.60 17.15
CA GLN A 138 -22.76 -13.30 15.80
C GLN A 138 -21.83 -13.88 14.73
N VAL A 139 -20.51 -13.76 14.90
CA VAL A 139 -19.53 -14.39 14.00
C VAL A 139 -19.68 -15.90 14.00
N ILE A 140 -19.74 -16.52 15.17
CA ILE A 140 -19.93 -17.98 15.30
C ILE A 140 -21.23 -18.43 14.60
N THR A 141 -22.33 -17.71 14.84
CA THR A 141 -23.63 -18.02 14.22
C THR A 141 -23.54 -17.94 12.70
N ARG A 142 -22.84 -16.94 12.14
CA ARG A 142 -22.65 -16.83 10.71
C ARG A 142 -21.83 -17.98 10.14
N LEU A 143 -20.73 -18.35 10.80
CA LEU A 143 -19.92 -19.52 10.40
C LEU A 143 -20.73 -20.82 10.40
N LYS A 144 -21.63 -20.99 11.38
CA LYS A 144 -22.56 -22.12 11.42
C LYS A 144 -23.58 -22.09 10.28
N GLN A 145 -24.16 -20.92 9.99
CA GLN A 145 -25.10 -20.74 8.87
C GLN A 145 -24.48 -21.05 7.50
N LEU A 146 -23.19 -20.75 7.32
CA LEU A 146 -22.42 -21.08 6.11
C LEU A 146 -21.99 -22.56 6.04
N GLY A 147 -22.35 -23.35 7.05
CA GLY A 147 -21.95 -24.76 7.15
C GLY A 147 -20.44 -24.94 7.16
N LEU A 148 -19.71 -24.05 7.84
CA LEU A 148 -18.26 -24.18 8.05
C LEU A 148 -17.96 -24.92 9.37
N ILE A 149 -18.77 -24.67 10.39
CA ILE A 149 -18.60 -25.25 11.73
C ILE A 149 -19.95 -25.64 12.33
N ASP A 150 -19.91 -26.56 13.27
CA ASP A 150 -20.92 -26.76 14.29
C ASP A 150 -20.31 -26.49 15.67
N VAL A 151 -21.16 -26.08 16.62
CA VAL A 151 -20.73 -25.60 17.93
C VAL A 151 -21.64 -26.15 19.02
N ASP A 152 -21.03 -26.88 19.96
CA ASP A 152 -21.63 -27.24 21.24
C ASP A 152 -21.12 -26.29 22.33
N ARG A 153 -22.07 -25.65 23.03
CA ARG A 153 -21.77 -24.62 24.03
C ARG A 153 -21.76 -25.24 25.43
N LYS A 154 -20.59 -25.17 26.06
CA LYS A 154 -20.40 -25.48 27.48
C LYS A 154 -20.17 -24.18 28.26
N ARG A 155 -20.19 -24.25 29.61
CA ARG A 155 -20.20 -23.09 30.52
C ARG A 155 -19.25 -21.95 30.08
N ASN A 156 -17.96 -22.25 29.90
CA ASN A 156 -16.92 -21.29 29.51
C ASN A 156 -16.11 -21.73 28.28
N LYS A 157 -16.67 -22.64 27.47
CA LYS A 157 -15.96 -23.17 26.31
C LYS A 157 -16.91 -23.53 25.18
N LEU A 158 -16.41 -23.41 23.97
CA LEU A 158 -17.05 -23.91 22.76
C LEU A 158 -16.33 -25.17 22.32
N VAL A 159 -17.07 -26.25 22.08
CA VAL A 159 -16.57 -27.40 21.35
C VAL A 159 -16.93 -27.18 19.90
N ILE A 160 -15.91 -27.03 19.05
CA ILE A 160 -16.07 -26.68 17.65
C ILE A 160 -15.72 -27.89 16.79
N THR A 161 -16.62 -28.23 15.87
CA THR A 161 -16.44 -29.30 14.89
C THR A 161 -16.58 -28.69 13.51
N ARG A 162 -15.63 -28.90 12.60
CA ARG A 162 -15.83 -28.48 11.20
C ARG A 162 -16.84 -29.40 10.53
N THR A 163 -17.84 -28.81 9.90
CA THR A 163 -18.87 -29.54 9.15
C THR A 163 -18.37 -29.95 7.77
N LYS A 164 -17.31 -29.30 7.26
CA LYS A 164 -16.60 -29.65 6.03
C LYS A 164 -15.12 -29.33 6.17
N LYS A 165 -14.28 -29.97 5.37
CA LYS A 165 -12.86 -29.62 5.30
C LYS A 165 -12.72 -28.16 4.86
N ILE A 166 -12.18 -27.32 5.74
CA ILE A 166 -11.77 -25.96 5.40
C ILE A 166 -10.58 -26.07 4.44
N SER A 167 -10.71 -25.51 3.24
CA SER A 167 -9.69 -25.53 2.19
C SER A 167 -9.72 -24.23 1.39
N GLY A 168 -8.68 -23.99 0.59
CA GLY A 168 -8.62 -22.84 -0.32
C GLY A 168 -8.71 -21.50 0.40
N SER A 169 -9.55 -20.60 -0.14
CA SER A 169 -9.73 -19.22 0.33
C SER A 169 -10.11 -19.15 1.81
N TRP A 170 -10.92 -20.07 2.32
CA TRP A 170 -11.31 -20.10 3.73
C TRP A 170 -10.13 -20.40 4.67
N THR A 171 -9.16 -21.21 4.22
CA THR A 171 -7.95 -21.45 5.03
C THR A 171 -7.12 -20.17 5.14
N GLN A 172 -6.95 -19.45 4.03
CA GLN A 172 -6.23 -18.18 3.99
C GLN A 172 -6.94 -17.09 4.80
N PHE A 173 -8.28 -17.03 4.69
CA PHE A 173 -9.12 -16.15 5.48
C PHE A 173 -8.85 -16.30 6.98
N PHE A 174 -8.93 -17.54 7.49
CA PHE A 174 -8.70 -17.81 8.91
C PHE A 174 -7.23 -17.65 9.34
N ASP A 175 -6.27 -17.84 8.44
CA ASP A 175 -4.86 -17.62 8.76
C ASP A 175 -4.42 -16.15 8.65
N GLY A 176 -5.23 -15.23 8.12
CA GLY A 176 -4.87 -13.81 8.22
C GLY A 176 -5.63 -12.85 7.34
N CYS A 177 -6.14 -13.29 6.18
CA CYS A 177 -6.78 -12.37 5.23
C CYS A 177 -8.06 -11.71 5.78
N TRP A 178 -8.64 -12.24 6.88
CA TRP A 178 -9.71 -11.56 7.59
C TRP A 178 -9.34 -10.15 8.04
N ALA A 179 -8.08 -9.89 8.41
CA ALA A 179 -7.64 -8.57 8.86
C ALA A 179 -7.54 -7.58 7.71
N GLU A 180 -7.07 -8.03 6.54
CA GLU A 180 -7.04 -7.22 5.31
C GLU A 180 -8.46 -6.79 4.90
N LEU A 181 -9.42 -7.72 4.94
CA LEU A 181 -10.83 -7.42 4.64
C LEU A 181 -11.45 -6.47 5.68
N ALA A 182 -11.13 -6.65 6.97
CA ALA A 182 -11.57 -5.75 8.02
C ALA A 182 -10.98 -4.34 7.84
N ALA A 183 -9.69 -4.25 7.52
CA ALA A 183 -9.01 -3.00 7.27
C ALA A 183 -9.58 -2.29 6.03
N ARG A 184 -9.80 -3.01 4.92
CA ARG A 184 -10.47 -2.49 3.73
C ARG A 184 -11.79 -1.83 4.08
N TYR A 185 -12.65 -2.52 4.86
CA TYR A 185 -13.92 -1.98 5.31
C TYR A 185 -13.75 -0.68 6.12
N LEU A 186 -12.82 -0.68 7.09
CA LEU A 186 -12.58 0.49 7.94
C LEU A 186 -12.06 1.68 7.12
N ILE A 187 -11.08 1.44 6.25
CA ILE A 187 -10.53 2.46 5.35
C ILE A 187 -11.63 3.04 4.48
N GLU A 188 -12.45 2.19 3.85
CA GLU A 188 -13.55 2.64 3.00
C GLU A 188 -14.56 3.49 3.78
N ASP A 189 -14.97 3.08 4.99
CA ASP A 189 -15.88 3.84 5.84
C ASP A 189 -15.29 5.21 6.24
N ILE A 190 -14.01 5.26 6.58
CA ILE A 190 -13.30 6.50 6.93
C ILE A 190 -13.24 7.44 5.71
N ILE A 191 -12.84 6.92 4.55
CA ILE A 191 -12.74 7.68 3.31
C ILE A 191 -14.11 8.21 2.88
N GLN A 192 -15.15 7.36 2.93
CA GLN A 192 -16.52 7.78 2.61
C GLN A 192 -17.02 8.90 3.54
N LYS A 193 -16.70 8.86 4.84
CA LYS A 193 -17.02 9.95 5.77
C LYS A 193 -16.26 11.23 5.43
N PHE A 194 -15.00 11.12 5.02
CA PHE A 194 -14.17 12.25 4.63
C PHE A 194 -14.70 12.92 3.36
N ILE A 195 -14.91 12.18 2.28
CA ILE A 195 -15.37 12.74 0.99
C ILE A 195 -16.80 13.31 1.04
N ARG A 196 -17.63 12.92 2.02
CA ARG A 196 -18.93 13.59 2.23
C ARG A 196 -18.77 15.06 2.63
N LYS A 197 -17.61 15.43 3.19
CA LYS A 197 -17.27 16.79 3.60
C LYS A 197 -16.35 17.50 2.60
N HIS A 198 -15.67 16.74 1.74
CA HIS A 198 -14.70 17.25 0.77
C HIS A 198 -15.04 16.71 -0.63
N PRO A 199 -15.26 17.55 -1.66
CA PRO A 199 -15.69 17.11 -2.99
C PRO A 199 -14.57 16.38 -3.74
N LEU A 200 -14.35 15.13 -3.38
CA LEU A 200 -13.31 14.25 -3.89
C LEU A 200 -13.94 12.98 -4.47
N SER A 201 -13.44 12.55 -5.61
CA SER A 201 -13.66 11.20 -6.11
C SER A 201 -12.64 10.24 -5.48
N TYR A 202 -13.01 8.98 -5.32
CA TYR A 202 -12.10 7.96 -4.79
C TYR A 202 -12.20 6.62 -5.52
N GLY A 203 -11.10 5.90 -5.55
CA GLY A 203 -11.02 4.48 -5.87
C GLY A 203 -10.33 3.72 -4.74
N ILE A 204 -10.78 2.49 -4.49
CA ILE A 204 -10.19 1.57 -3.52
C ILE A 204 -10.08 0.19 -4.14
N TRP A 205 -8.90 -0.42 -4.04
CA TRP A 205 -8.60 -1.73 -4.58
C TRP A 205 -7.84 -2.55 -3.54
N SER A 206 -8.00 -3.87 -3.59
CA SER A 206 -7.30 -4.80 -2.70
C SER A 206 -6.57 -5.88 -3.48
N ASN A 207 -5.60 -6.55 -2.84
CA ASN A 207 -4.81 -7.64 -3.44
C ASN A 207 -4.24 -7.24 -4.81
N ILE A 208 -3.63 -6.05 -4.88
CA ILE A 208 -3.06 -5.54 -6.13
C ILE A 208 -1.75 -6.26 -6.38
N LYS A 209 -1.67 -6.97 -7.50
CA LYS A 209 -0.49 -7.71 -7.94
C LYS A 209 0.28 -6.89 -8.94
N LEU A 210 1.51 -6.55 -8.58
CA LEU A 210 2.42 -5.75 -9.37
C LEU A 210 3.53 -6.64 -9.94
N LYS A 211 3.88 -6.37 -11.19
CA LYS A 211 4.98 -7.05 -11.88
C LYS A 211 5.95 -5.99 -12.41
N LYS A 212 7.25 -6.18 -12.19
CA LYS A 212 8.26 -5.30 -12.78
C LYS A 212 8.28 -5.46 -14.29
N LEU A 213 8.52 -4.38 -15.01
CA LEU A 213 8.50 -4.37 -16.48
C LEU A 213 9.45 -5.39 -17.12
N ASP A 214 10.59 -5.66 -16.48
CA ASP A 214 11.63 -6.59 -16.92
C ASP A 214 11.51 -8.01 -16.31
N SER A 215 10.49 -8.26 -15.47
CA SER A 215 10.39 -9.52 -14.73
C SER A 215 9.80 -10.65 -15.56
N ALA A 216 10.34 -11.86 -15.39
CA ALA A 216 9.76 -13.09 -15.93
C ALA A 216 8.67 -13.69 -15.02
N LYS A 217 8.48 -13.18 -13.81
CA LYS A 217 7.47 -13.72 -12.87
C LYS A 217 6.05 -13.33 -13.28
N SER A 218 5.07 -14.02 -12.71
CA SER A 218 3.66 -13.64 -12.87
C SER A 218 3.33 -12.36 -12.11
N HIS A 219 3.96 -12.15 -10.96
CA HIS A 219 3.97 -10.92 -10.17
C HIS A 219 5.22 -10.92 -9.26
N ASP A 220 5.71 -9.73 -8.92
CA ASP A 220 6.87 -9.52 -8.04
C ASP A 220 6.46 -9.02 -6.66
N MET A 221 5.28 -8.39 -6.56
CA MET A 221 4.78 -7.78 -5.35
C MET A 221 3.26 -7.87 -5.29
N GLU A 222 2.74 -7.93 -4.07
CA GLU A 222 1.33 -7.79 -3.76
C GLU A 222 1.14 -6.67 -2.74
N LEU A 223 0.15 -5.80 -2.95
CA LEU A 223 -0.24 -4.75 -2.02
C LEU A 223 -1.65 -5.03 -1.51
N ASP A 224 -1.83 -4.94 -0.20
CA ASP A 224 -3.08 -5.38 0.44
C ASP A 224 -4.26 -4.45 0.12
N VAL A 225 -4.12 -3.13 0.32
CA VAL A 225 -5.14 -2.14 -0.04
C VAL A 225 -4.50 -0.86 -0.59
N VAL A 226 -5.03 -0.32 -1.69
CA VAL A 226 -4.61 0.99 -2.22
C VAL A 226 -5.84 1.86 -2.43
N VAL A 227 -5.73 3.12 -1.98
CA VAL A 227 -6.73 4.16 -2.16
C VAL A 227 -6.16 5.28 -3.01
N ASN A 228 -6.90 5.70 -4.02
CA ASN A 228 -6.62 6.90 -4.78
C ASN A 228 -7.72 7.93 -4.51
N LEU A 229 -7.35 9.11 -4.01
CA LEU A 229 -8.24 10.26 -3.85
C LEU A 229 -7.92 11.30 -4.90
N ARG A 230 -8.96 11.81 -5.58
CA ARG A 230 -8.82 12.79 -6.65
C ARG A 230 -9.74 13.98 -6.43
N LYS A 231 -9.21 15.17 -6.65
CA LYS A 231 -10.01 16.39 -6.79
C LYS A 231 -10.32 16.58 -8.27
N ASP A 232 -11.59 16.59 -8.64
CA ASP A 232 -12.03 16.52 -10.04
C ASP A 232 -11.48 17.66 -10.92
N GLN A 233 -11.03 18.76 -10.32
CA GLN A 233 -10.54 19.94 -11.04
C GLN A 233 -9.02 19.99 -11.24
N THR A 234 -8.20 19.28 -10.44
CA THR A 234 -6.75 19.51 -10.41
C THR A 234 -5.91 18.39 -11.01
N ARG A 235 -6.53 17.27 -11.44
CA ARG A 235 -5.83 16.01 -11.82
C ARG A 235 -4.77 15.57 -10.79
N LYS A 236 -4.86 16.07 -9.56
CA LYS A 236 -3.93 15.75 -8.49
C LYS A 236 -4.49 14.57 -7.72
N HIS A 237 -3.66 13.55 -7.59
CA HIS A 237 -3.98 12.29 -6.93
C HIS A 237 -3.26 12.24 -5.58
N HIS A 238 -3.99 11.85 -4.54
CA HIS A 238 -3.41 11.44 -3.28
C HIS A 238 -3.56 9.93 -3.14
N ILE A 239 -2.43 9.23 -3.06
CA ILE A 239 -2.38 7.77 -3.06
C ILE A 239 -1.97 7.28 -1.68
N TYR A 240 -2.80 6.42 -1.11
CA TYR A 240 -2.55 5.78 0.18
C TYR A 240 -2.43 4.28 -0.06
N ILE A 241 -1.28 3.73 0.26
CA ILE A 241 -0.99 2.31 0.17
C ILE A 241 -0.99 1.77 1.59
N PHE A 242 -1.82 0.76 1.84
CA PHE A 242 -1.95 0.11 3.12
C PHE A 242 -1.44 -1.33 3.03
N GLU A 243 -0.52 -1.67 3.92
CA GLU A 243 0.01 -3.02 4.12
C GLU A 243 -0.51 -3.53 5.47
N ILE A 244 -1.28 -4.61 5.50
CA ILE A 244 -2.02 -5.09 6.68
C ILE A 244 -1.37 -6.34 7.27
N LYS A 245 -1.32 -6.39 8.60
CA LYS A 245 -0.77 -7.53 9.36
C LYS A 245 -1.71 -8.00 10.45
N SER A 246 -2.05 -9.28 10.37
CA SER A 246 -2.97 -9.99 11.26
C SER A 246 -2.28 -10.67 12.45
N GLY A 247 -1.02 -10.36 12.76
CA GLY A 247 -0.32 -10.99 13.87
C GLY A 247 1.13 -10.53 14.07
N ARG A 248 1.81 -11.18 15.02
CA ARG A 248 3.10 -10.73 15.60
C ARG A 248 4.38 -11.07 14.83
N ASN A 249 4.29 -11.63 13.63
CA ASN A 249 5.50 -11.91 12.83
C ASN A 249 5.72 -10.81 11.80
N TRP A 250 6.46 -9.79 12.22
CA TRP A 250 6.46 -8.50 11.56
C TRP A 250 7.43 -8.38 10.39
N ARG A 251 8.30 -9.35 10.06
CA ARG A 251 9.26 -9.28 8.91
C ARG A 251 9.58 -7.85 8.44
N ILE A 252 10.05 -7.01 9.38
CA ILE A 252 10.01 -5.54 9.25
C ILE A 252 10.88 -5.07 8.09
N ASP A 253 11.97 -5.83 7.85
CA ASP A 253 12.88 -5.71 6.72
C ASP A 253 12.13 -5.60 5.38
N ARG A 254 11.21 -6.53 5.12
CA ARG A 254 10.48 -6.58 3.85
C ARG A 254 9.56 -5.38 3.66
N TRP A 255 9.02 -4.84 4.76
CA TRP A 255 8.06 -3.75 4.69
C TRP A 255 8.75 -2.41 4.52
N VAL A 256 9.92 -2.24 5.14
CA VAL A 256 10.77 -1.08 4.89
C VAL A 256 11.15 -1.04 3.41
N ASP A 257 11.47 -2.17 2.80
CA ASP A 257 11.76 -2.24 1.37
C ASP A 257 10.53 -1.87 0.50
N SER A 258 9.34 -2.39 0.81
CA SER A 258 8.11 -1.97 0.12
C SER A 258 7.82 -0.48 0.32
N ALA A 259 7.98 0.05 1.53
CA ALA A 259 7.73 1.45 1.84
C ALA A 259 8.73 2.37 1.11
N ARG A 260 10.00 1.96 0.98
CA ARG A 260 11.01 2.67 0.17
C ARG A 260 10.65 2.78 -1.30
N LEU A 261 10.00 1.76 -1.86
CA LEU A 261 9.63 1.73 -3.27
C LEU A 261 8.52 2.73 -3.61
N PHE A 262 7.62 3.02 -2.66
CA PHE A 262 6.46 3.90 -2.94
C PHE A 262 6.52 5.25 -2.25
N GLN A 263 7.21 5.36 -1.12
CA GLN A 263 7.31 6.59 -0.36
C GLN A 263 8.68 7.23 -0.61
N ASP A 264 8.78 8.00 -1.69
CA ASP A 264 9.85 8.98 -1.86
C ASP A 264 9.58 10.18 -0.92
N SER A 265 10.59 10.59 -0.16
CA SER A 265 10.57 11.76 0.71
C SER A 265 10.12 13.06 0.03
N GLN A 266 10.21 13.16 -1.30
CA GLN A 266 9.81 14.34 -2.06
C GLN A 266 8.33 14.36 -2.48
N GLU A 267 7.67 13.21 -2.59
CA GLU A 267 6.28 13.10 -3.07
C GLU A 267 5.27 13.16 -1.92
N LYS A 268 4.85 14.39 -1.58
CA LYS A 268 3.91 14.65 -0.46
C LYS A 268 2.52 14.04 -0.63
N ASN A 269 2.14 13.66 -1.85
CA ASN A 269 0.83 13.14 -2.20
C ASN A 269 0.74 11.61 -2.11
N ILE A 270 1.80 10.93 -1.64
CA ILE A 270 1.79 9.47 -1.45
C ILE A 270 2.08 9.13 0.00
N ARG A 271 1.34 8.16 0.53
CA ARG A 271 1.57 7.60 1.86
C ARG A 271 1.62 6.09 1.81
N PHE A 272 2.70 5.52 2.32
CA PHE A 272 2.76 4.10 2.64
C PHE A 272 2.48 3.91 4.14
N ILE A 273 1.44 3.16 4.46
CA ILE A 273 0.92 2.99 5.81
C ILE A 273 0.90 1.49 6.10
N THR A 274 1.69 1.05 7.07
CA THR A 274 1.54 -0.30 7.61
C THR A 274 0.46 -0.28 8.70
N CYS A 275 -0.48 -1.21 8.61
CA CYS A 275 -1.59 -1.40 9.53
C CYS A 275 -1.44 -2.75 10.24
N CYS A 276 -1.72 -2.79 11.54
CA CYS A 276 -1.58 -4.02 12.32
C CYS A 276 -2.71 -4.27 13.31
N THR A 277 -3.00 -5.54 13.60
CA THR A 277 -3.99 -5.92 14.61
C THR A 277 -3.51 -5.75 16.04
N ASP A 278 -2.20 -5.68 16.27
CA ASP A 278 -1.61 -5.57 17.61
C ASP A 278 -1.59 -4.11 18.08
N PRO A 279 -2.38 -3.74 19.12
CA PRO A 279 -2.43 -2.37 19.62
C PRO A 279 -1.18 -1.95 20.41
N ASP A 280 -0.35 -2.91 20.84
CA ASP A 280 0.75 -2.67 21.76
C ASP A 280 2.08 -2.38 21.04
N VAL A 281 2.10 -2.39 19.71
CA VAL A 281 3.31 -2.10 18.95
C VAL A 281 3.60 -0.60 18.90
N ASP A 282 4.81 -0.25 19.32
CA ASP A 282 5.32 1.13 19.25
C ASP A 282 5.44 1.59 17.78
N PRO A 283 4.69 2.62 17.36
CA PRO A 283 4.77 3.18 16.01
C PRO A 283 6.17 3.68 15.63
N MET A 284 7.01 4.03 16.60
CA MET A 284 8.37 4.55 16.35
C MET A 284 9.31 3.51 15.76
N ILE A 285 9.02 2.22 15.94
CA ILE A 285 9.83 1.11 15.36
C ILE A 285 9.85 1.18 13.83
N PHE A 286 8.83 1.79 13.22
CA PHE A 286 8.68 1.89 11.77
C PHE A 286 9.06 3.26 11.19
N ALA A 287 9.59 4.17 12.00
CA ALA A 287 10.00 5.49 11.54
C ALA A 287 11.13 5.39 10.47
N PRO A 288 11.13 6.24 9.42
CA PRO A 288 10.24 7.38 9.19
C PRO A 288 8.88 7.04 8.55
N TYR A 289 8.63 5.77 8.24
CA TYR A 289 7.37 5.28 7.66
C TYR A 289 6.24 5.26 8.71
N ARG A 290 5.01 5.00 8.26
CA ARG A 290 3.82 5.08 9.12
C ARG A 290 3.38 3.69 9.54
N LEU A 291 3.27 3.47 10.84
CA LEU A 291 2.64 2.30 11.44
C LEU A 291 1.40 2.72 12.22
N CYS A 292 0.28 2.10 11.89
CA CYS A 292 -1.03 2.30 12.52
C CYS A 292 -1.51 0.98 13.12
N SER A 293 -2.09 1.01 14.30
CA SER A 293 -2.90 -0.12 14.76
C SER A 293 -4.32 0.02 14.21
N LEU A 294 -4.98 -1.09 13.89
CA LEU A 294 -6.33 -1.09 13.34
C LEU A 294 -7.34 -0.40 14.28
N GLN A 295 -7.12 -0.49 15.60
CA GLN A 295 -7.96 0.15 16.62
C GLN A 295 -7.87 1.68 16.56
N ASN A 296 -6.72 2.21 16.12
CA ASN A 296 -6.48 3.65 16.02
C ASN A 296 -6.58 4.16 14.56
N LEU A 297 -6.92 3.29 13.60
CA LEU A 297 -6.90 3.61 12.18
C LEU A 297 -7.82 4.77 11.84
N ASP A 298 -9.03 4.83 12.40
CA ASP A 298 -9.99 5.92 12.19
C ASP A 298 -9.38 7.30 12.51
N LYS A 299 -8.82 7.42 13.72
CA LYS A 299 -8.17 8.66 14.17
C LYS A 299 -6.95 9.00 13.32
N GLN A 300 -6.03 8.05 13.13
CA GLN A 300 -4.76 8.31 12.45
C GLN A 300 -4.95 8.61 10.96
N LEU A 301 -5.82 7.87 10.27
CA LEU A 301 -6.13 8.12 8.87
C LEU A 301 -6.87 9.45 8.69
N THR A 302 -7.82 9.78 9.58
CA THR A 302 -8.49 11.09 9.56
C THR A 302 -7.48 12.23 9.75
N ASP A 303 -6.50 12.07 10.64
CA ASP A 303 -5.43 13.05 10.83
C ASP A 303 -4.56 13.21 9.59
N PHE A 304 -4.22 12.12 8.89
CA PHE A 304 -3.47 12.19 7.62
C PHE A 304 -4.26 12.90 6.53
N LEU A 305 -5.51 12.49 6.30
CA LEU A 305 -6.41 13.11 5.34
C LEU A 305 -6.57 14.62 5.62
N SER A 306 -6.81 14.97 6.89
CA SER A 306 -6.97 16.37 7.28
C SER A 306 -5.70 17.19 7.04
N ARG A 307 -4.49 16.61 7.18
CA ARG A 307 -3.23 17.30 6.90
C ARG A 307 -2.98 17.45 5.40
N ASP A 308 -3.26 16.41 4.64
CA ASP A 308 -2.95 16.36 3.21
C ASP A 308 -3.83 17.31 2.39
N PHE A 309 -5.04 17.59 2.89
CA PHE A 309 -5.99 18.49 2.27
C PHE A 309 -6.15 19.83 3.02
N LYS A 310 -5.37 20.08 4.09
CA LYS A 310 -5.44 21.31 4.92
C LYS A 310 -4.98 22.59 4.21
N ASP A 311 -3.98 22.46 3.35
CA ASP A 311 -3.34 23.60 2.67
C ASP A 311 -4.09 24.03 1.39
N GLU A 312 -5.06 23.24 0.94
CA GLU A 312 -5.80 23.53 -0.30
C GLU A 312 -7.05 24.39 -0.07
N GLU A 313 -7.59 24.43 1.15
CA GLU A 313 -8.73 25.30 1.52
C GLU A 313 -8.33 26.76 1.73
N LYS A 314 -7.05 27.07 1.92
CA LYS A 314 -6.56 28.46 2.10
C LYS A 314 -6.27 29.19 0.78
N ASN A 315 -6.23 28.47 -0.34
CA ASN A 315 -5.93 28.99 -1.67
C ASN A 315 -7.10 28.83 -2.66
N SER A 316 -8.30 28.50 -2.18
CA SER A 316 -9.56 28.49 -2.96
C SER A 316 -10.51 29.56 -2.43
#